data_AF-A0AAE1YUK9-F1
#
_entry.id   AF-A0AAE1YUK9-F1
#
_cell.length_a   1.000
_cell.length_b   1.000
_cell.length_c   1.000
_cell.angle_alpha   90.00
_cell.angle_beta   90.00
_cell.angle_gamma   90.00
#
_symmetry.space_group_name_H-M   'P 1'
#
loop_
_entity.id
_entity.type
_entity.pdbx_description
1 polymer ?
#
loop_
_entity_poly.entity_id
_entity_poly.type
_entity_poly.pdbx_seq_one_letter_code
_entity_poly.pdbx_strand_id
1 'polypeptide(L)'
;MSKSSHMLFDLIVSNPYSLVSQLHITNAPCAYPYSSQDEEGIQKKRKMNENKGFQLGTIGALTLSVVSSVSIVICNKALMSNLHFIFATTLTSWHLLVTFCSLHVALSMKFFEHKPIELQTVIGFGILNGISIGLLNLSLGFNSVGFYQMTKLAIIPCTVLLETLFLSKTFSRNIKLSLAILLLGVGIATVTDLQLNILGSFLSLLAVVTTCVAQIMTNTIQKKYKISSTQLLYQSSLYQAVTLLISGPFLDRLLTNQNVFAFEYTPRVVVFIVLSCLISISVNFSTFLVIGKTSPVTYQVLGHLKTCLVLAFGYVLLRDPFSWRNIFGIMVALVGMILYSYYCTQESQSKTEEASAQSQLKEAESDPLLHVETGTMKLNELPISKGTVWDANKDLRA
;
A
#
# COMPACT_ATOMS: atom_id res chain seq x y z
N MET A 1 26.82 2.98 -48.52
CA MET A 1 27.50 2.06 -47.58
C MET A 1 27.24 2.54 -46.17
N SER A 2 26.73 1.80 -45.21
CA SER A 2 26.02 0.53 -45.14
C SER A 2 25.64 0.44 -43.66
N LYS A 3 24.39 0.62 -43.25
CA LYS A 3 23.44 -0.45 -42.91
C LYS A 3 23.96 -1.61 -42.03
N SER A 4 25.13 -1.48 -41.40
CA SER A 4 25.76 -2.59 -40.65
C SER A 4 26.03 -2.32 -39.16
N SER A 5 25.58 -1.18 -38.62
CA SER A 5 25.77 -0.87 -37.18
C SER A 5 24.46 -0.86 -36.39
N HIS A 6 23.30 -0.93 -37.07
CA HIS A 6 21.98 -1.01 -36.44
C HIS A 6 21.47 -2.45 -36.24
N MET A 7 22.17 -3.46 -36.75
CA MET A 7 21.72 -4.87 -36.72
C MET A 7 22.36 -5.69 -35.57
N LEU A 8 23.34 -5.12 -34.85
CA LEU A 8 24.04 -5.78 -33.74
C LEU A 8 23.51 -5.39 -32.34
N PHE A 9 22.65 -4.37 -32.24
CA PHE A 9 22.04 -3.97 -30.97
C PHE A 9 20.62 -4.56 -30.78
N ASP A 10 19.93 -4.88 -31.87
CA ASP A 10 18.61 -5.55 -31.84
C ASP A 10 18.70 -7.09 -31.65
N LEU A 11 19.90 -7.67 -31.71
CA LEU A 11 20.09 -9.13 -31.57
C LEU A 11 20.39 -9.61 -30.15
N ILE A 12 20.51 -8.71 -29.16
CA ILE A 12 20.91 -9.07 -27.77
C ILE A 12 19.76 -8.85 -26.74
N VAL A 13 18.67 -8.15 -27.09
CA VAL A 13 17.65 -7.75 -26.10
C VAL A 13 16.25 -8.32 -26.33
N SER A 14 15.98 -9.03 -27.43
CA SER A 14 14.64 -9.55 -27.70
C SER A 14 14.59 -11.08 -27.77
N ASN A 15 13.88 -11.65 -26.79
CA ASN A 15 13.14 -12.93 -26.85
C ASN A 15 13.82 -14.22 -26.33
N PRO A 16 13.69 -14.55 -25.03
CA PRO A 16 14.11 -15.85 -24.49
C PRO A 16 13.16 -17.02 -24.81
N TYR A 17 12.19 -16.89 -25.73
CA TYR A 17 11.24 -17.97 -26.06
C TYR A 17 11.38 -18.59 -27.46
N SER A 18 12.42 -18.25 -28.23
CA SER A 18 12.54 -18.74 -29.62
C SER A 18 13.56 -19.87 -29.85
N LEU A 19 14.04 -20.55 -28.79
CA LEU A 19 15.14 -21.54 -28.92
C LEU A 19 14.81 -22.97 -28.46
N VAL A 20 13.55 -23.40 -28.57
CA VAL A 20 13.17 -24.82 -28.34
C VAL A 20 12.42 -25.46 -29.52
N SER A 21 12.13 -24.73 -30.62
CA SER A 21 11.23 -25.24 -31.66
C SER A 21 11.86 -25.62 -33.01
N GLN A 22 13.18 -25.79 -33.12
CA GLN A 22 13.85 -25.97 -34.43
C GLN A 22 14.75 -27.21 -34.59
N LEU A 23 14.64 -28.23 -33.74
CA LEU A 23 15.22 -29.55 -34.05
C LEU A 23 14.37 -30.68 -33.47
N HIS A 24 13.39 -31.15 -34.23
CA HIS A 24 13.13 -32.58 -34.38
C HIS A 24 12.24 -32.83 -35.62
N ILE A 25 12.93 -33.02 -36.74
CA ILE A 25 12.73 -34.06 -37.77
C ILE A 25 11.28 -34.52 -38.03
N THR A 26 10.82 -34.18 -39.24
CA THR A 26 9.90 -34.92 -40.11
C THR A 26 9.55 -36.35 -39.68
N ASN A 27 8.27 -36.61 -39.38
CA ASN A 27 7.53 -37.79 -39.86
C ASN A 27 6.05 -37.71 -39.42
N ALA A 28 5.15 -37.82 -40.37
CA ALA A 28 3.77 -38.28 -40.17
C ALA A 28 3.50 -39.40 -41.20
N PRO A 29 2.51 -40.30 -41.03
CA PRO A 29 1.57 -40.47 -39.92
C PRO A 29 1.54 -41.91 -39.38
N CYS A 30 1.35 -42.11 -38.08
CA CYS A 30 0.78 -43.34 -37.53
C CYS A 30 -0.05 -42.99 -36.30
N ALA A 31 -1.37 -43.07 -36.49
CA ALA A 31 -2.34 -42.94 -35.42
C ALA A 31 -2.16 -44.11 -34.44
N TYR A 32 -1.59 -43.83 -33.27
CA TYR A 32 -1.71 -44.66 -32.09
C TYR A 32 -2.63 -43.94 -31.10
N PRO A 33 -3.55 -44.63 -30.42
CA PRO A 33 -4.46 -43.98 -29.49
C PRO A 33 -3.69 -43.66 -28.20
N TYR A 34 -3.05 -42.50 -28.13
CA TYR A 34 -2.53 -41.97 -26.87
C TYR A 34 -3.73 -41.49 -26.03
N SER A 35 -3.91 -42.09 -24.86
CA SER A 35 -5.01 -41.84 -23.94
C SER A 35 -5.07 -40.37 -23.51
N SER A 36 -6.20 -39.71 -23.72
CA SER A 36 -6.53 -38.37 -23.21
C SER A 36 -6.30 -38.20 -21.70
N GLN A 37 -6.24 -39.30 -20.94
CA GLN A 37 -5.93 -39.32 -19.50
C GLN A 37 -4.48 -38.94 -19.17
N ASP A 38 -3.51 -39.16 -20.08
CA ASP A 38 -2.09 -38.87 -19.81
C ASP A 38 -1.75 -37.38 -20.01
N GLU A 39 -2.39 -36.71 -20.98
CA GLU A 39 -2.29 -35.25 -21.14
C GLU A 39 -2.95 -34.49 -19.98
N GLU A 40 -4.10 -34.97 -19.49
CA GLU A 40 -4.74 -34.42 -18.28
C GLU A 40 -3.84 -34.60 -17.05
N GLY A 41 -3.19 -35.76 -16.90
CA GLY A 41 -2.23 -36.02 -15.83
C GLY A 41 -1.03 -35.07 -15.85
N ILE A 42 -0.44 -34.84 -17.02
CA ILE A 42 0.71 -33.93 -17.21
C ILE A 42 0.31 -32.47 -17.01
N GLN A 43 -0.83 -32.03 -17.55
CA GLN A 43 -1.35 -30.67 -17.31
C GLN A 43 -1.70 -30.44 -15.84
N LYS A 44 -2.28 -31.42 -15.15
CA LYS A 44 -2.59 -31.33 -13.72
C LYS A 44 -1.33 -31.27 -12.88
N LYS A 45 -0.28 -32.01 -13.23
CA LYS A 45 1.04 -31.97 -12.57
C LYS A 45 1.74 -30.62 -12.81
N ARG A 46 1.62 -30.05 -14.02
CA ARG A 46 2.15 -28.73 -14.37
C ARG A 46 1.42 -27.61 -13.65
N LYS A 47 0.08 -27.60 -13.66
CA LYS A 47 -0.75 -26.66 -12.87
C LYS A 47 -0.48 -26.79 -11.37
N MET A 48 -0.27 -28.00 -10.86
CA MET A 48 0.05 -28.22 -9.44
C MET A 48 1.45 -27.70 -9.09
N ASN A 49 2.45 -27.87 -9.95
CA ASN A 49 3.79 -27.32 -9.75
C ASN A 49 3.84 -25.78 -9.89
N GLU A 50 3.10 -25.21 -10.83
CA GLU A 50 2.93 -23.76 -10.98
C GLU A 50 2.24 -23.16 -9.75
N ASN A 51 1.18 -23.79 -9.25
CA ASN A 51 0.50 -23.36 -8.04
C ASN A 51 1.41 -23.49 -6.80
N LYS A 52 2.20 -24.56 -6.68
CA LYS A 52 3.20 -24.72 -5.60
C LYS A 52 4.30 -23.65 -5.67
N GLY A 53 4.81 -23.34 -6.86
CA GLY A 53 5.81 -22.28 -7.06
C GLY A 53 5.27 -20.88 -6.74
N PHE A 54 4.02 -20.61 -7.14
CA PHE A 54 3.31 -19.38 -6.81
C PHE A 54 3.08 -19.26 -5.29
N GLN A 55 2.62 -20.32 -4.63
CA GLN A 55 2.43 -20.38 -3.18
C GLN A 55 3.74 -20.14 -2.42
N LEU A 56 4.83 -20.79 -2.84
CA LEU A 56 6.14 -20.60 -2.22
C LEU A 56 6.66 -19.16 -2.39
N GLY A 57 6.47 -18.57 -3.58
CA GLY A 57 6.83 -17.17 -3.84
C GLY A 57 6.02 -16.18 -3.00
N THR A 58 4.73 -16.46 -2.78
CA THR A 58 3.85 -15.65 -1.93
C THR A 58 4.25 -15.75 -0.46
N ILE A 59 4.49 -16.96 0.06
CA ILE A 59 4.97 -17.16 1.43
C ILE A 59 6.31 -16.43 1.63
N GLY A 60 7.25 -16.59 0.69
CA GLY A 60 8.54 -15.90 0.74
C GLY A 60 8.40 -14.37 0.77
N ALA A 61 7.53 -13.79 -0.06
CA ALA A 61 7.26 -12.35 -0.08
C ALA A 61 6.68 -11.85 1.26
N LEU A 62 5.71 -12.59 1.82
CA LEU A 62 5.08 -12.27 3.10
C LEU A 62 6.10 -12.34 4.25
N THR A 63 6.87 -13.43 4.33
CA THR A 63 7.91 -13.60 5.36
C THR A 63 8.97 -12.50 5.26
N LEU A 64 9.48 -12.20 4.06
CA LEU A 64 10.44 -11.13 3.86
C LEU A 64 9.89 -9.77 4.33
N SER A 65 8.60 -9.52 4.08
CA SER A 65 7.94 -8.28 4.46
C SER A 65 7.79 -8.14 5.98
N VAL A 66 7.43 -9.21 6.69
CA VAL A 66 7.37 -9.20 8.16
C VAL A 66 8.78 -9.07 8.75
N VAL A 67 9.72 -9.91 8.31
CA VAL A 67 11.08 -9.95 8.84
C VAL A 67 11.75 -8.59 8.66
N SER A 68 11.74 -8.03 7.45
CA SER A 68 12.35 -6.71 7.19
C SER A 68 11.74 -5.58 8.05
N SER A 69 10.42 -5.59 8.25
CA SER A 69 9.73 -4.60 9.08
C SER A 69 10.01 -4.74 10.57
N VAL A 70 10.25 -5.95 11.08
CA VAL A 70 10.67 -6.15 12.48
C VAL A 70 12.17 -5.86 12.63
N SER A 71 12.99 -6.30 11.68
CA SER A 71 14.44 -6.08 11.67
C SER A 71 14.82 -4.60 11.65
N ILE A 72 14.10 -3.75 10.92
CA ILE A 72 14.40 -2.31 10.91
C ILE A 72 14.15 -1.68 12.30
N VAL A 73 13.11 -2.11 13.02
CA VAL A 73 12.82 -1.64 14.37
C VAL A 73 13.90 -2.10 15.35
N ILE A 74 14.30 -3.38 15.28
CA ILE A 74 15.41 -3.93 16.07
C ILE A 74 16.70 -3.16 15.81
N CYS A 75 17.06 -2.97 14.53
CA CYS A 75 18.29 -2.33 14.12
C CYS A 75 18.34 -0.86 14.57
N ASN A 76 17.25 -0.13 14.37
CA ASN A 76 17.14 1.27 14.81
C ASN A 76 17.26 1.39 16.33
N LYS A 77 16.62 0.49 17.08
CA LYS A 77 16.76 0.47 18.55
C LYS A 77 18.18 0.11 18.97
N ALA A 78 18.81 -0.90 18.39
CA ALA A 78 20.20 -1.25 18.70
C ALA A 78 21.16 -0.07 18.41
N LEU A 79 20.93 0.65 17.32
CA LEU A 79 21.68 1.85 16.94
C LEU A 79 21.50 2.98 17.97
N MET A 80 20.28 3.22 18.44
CA MET A 80 19.99 4.27 19.43
C MET A 80 20.43 3.89 20.85
N SER A 81 20.17 2.67 21.31
CA SER A 81 20.39 2.25 22.70
C SER A 81 21.80 1.73 22.97
N ASN A 82 22.44 1.02 22.03
CA ASN A 82 23.77 0.43 22.25
C ASN A 82 24.90 1.30 21.71
N LEU A 83 24.64 1.97 20.58
CA LEU A 83 25.64 2.77 19.87
C LEU A 83 25.44 4.28 20.05
N HIS A 84 24.44 4.69 20.84
CA HIS A 84 24.14 6.08 21.21
C HIS A 84 23.94 7.04 20.03
N PHE A 85 23.64 6.52 18.83
CA PHE A 85 23.25 7.34 17.70
C PHE A 85 21.76 7.66 17.83
N ILE A 86 21.47 8.73 18.57
CA ILE A 86 20.13 9.14 19.00
C ILE A 86 19.43 10.13 18.04
N PHE A 87 19.93 10.25 16.81
CA PHE A 87 19.42 11.16 15.76
C PHE A 87 18.38 10.47 14.86
N ALA A 88 17.21 10.16 15.41
CA ALA A 88 16.17 9.37 14.74
C ALA A 88 15.59 10.06 13.48
N THR A 89 15.46 11.38 13.50
CA THR A 89 14.91 12.14 12.38
C THR A 89 15.88 12.16 11.21
N THR A 90 17.16 12.38 11.50
CA THR A 90 18.24 12.33 10.50
C THR A 90 18.38 10.93 9.92
N LEU A 91 18.30 9.87 10.75
CA LEU A 91 18.30 8.49 10.27
C LEU A 91 17.15 8.23 9.29
N THR A 92 15.96 8.75 9.60
CA THR A 92 14.77 8.62 8.74
C THR A 92 14.98 9.31 7.39
N SER A 93 15.67 10.46 7.37
CA SER A 93 16.03 11.14 6.11
C SER A 93 16.90 10.26 5.21
N TRP A 94 17.87 9.53 5.79
CA TRP A 94 18.72 8.61 5.03
C TRP A 94 17.94 7.39 4.53
N HIS A 95 17.02 6.85 5.31
CA HIS A 95 16.11 5.79 4.86
C HIS A 95 15.26 6.23 3.67
N LEU A 96 14.73 7.46 3.71
CA LEU A 96 13.93 8.01 2.60
C LEU A 96 14.77 8.29 1.35
N LEU A 97 16.01 8.74 1.52
CA LEU A 97 16.94 8.95 0.40
C LEU A 97 17.28 7.62 -0.27
N VAL A 98 17.63 6.60 0.52
CA VAL A 98 17.90 5.26 0.02
C VAL A 98 16.64 4.62 -0.57
N THR A 99 15.47 4.91 0.00
CA THR A 99 14.17 4.53 -0.58
C THR A 99 14.03 5.13 -1.98
N PHE A 100 14.26 6.43 -2.17
CA PHE A 100 14.25 7.06 -3.48
C PHE A 100 15.20 6.36 -4.47
N CYS A 101 16.46 6.13 -4.07
CA CYS A 101 17.43 5.43 -4.91
C CYS A 101 16.96 4.01 -5.29
N SER A 102 16.44 3.25 -4.32
CA SER A 102 15.95 1.89 -4.57
C SER A 102 14.73 1.87 -5.51
N LEU A 103 13.82 2.83 -5.35
CA LEU A 103 12.65 2.99 -6.20
C LEU A 103 13.04 3.46 -7.61
N HIS A 104 14.08 4.29 -7.73
CA HIS A 104 14.64 4.69 -9.02
C HIS A 104 15.22 3.48 -9.78
N VAL A 105 16.00 2.63 -9.10
CA VAL A 105 16.52 1.39 -9.67
C VAL A 105 15.38 0.43 -10.04
N ALA A 106 14.35 0.33 -9.20
CA ALA A 106 13.16 -0.47 -9.51
C ALA A 106 12.38 0.05 -10.74
N LEU A 107 12.31 1.38 -10.92
CA LEU A 107 11.77 2.00 -12.14
C LEU A 107 12.63 1.65 -13.36
N SER A 108 13.95 1.73 -13.26
CA SER A 108 14.87 1.34 -14.34
C SER A 108 14.71 -0.13 -14.74
N MET A 109 14.42 -1.02 -13.77
CA MET A 109 14.10 -2.43 -14.00
C MET A 109 12.65 -2.67 -14.47
N LYS A 110 11.86 -1.61 -14.72
CA LYS A 110 10.46 -1.68 -15.16
C LYS A 110 9.53 -2.42 -14.20
N PHE A 111 9.78 -2.37 -12.88
CA PHE A 111 8.84 -2.92 -11.89
C PHE A 111 7.54 -2.12 -11.78
N PHE A 112 7.56 -0.85 -12.17
CA PHE A 112 6.38 0.00 -12.28
C PHE A 112 6.63 1.10 -13.33
N GLU A 113 5.56 1.70 -13.84
CA GLU A 113 5.65 2.78 -14.83
C GLU A 113 5.74 4.16 -14.16
N HIS A 114 6.49 5.09 -14.74
CA HIS A 114 6.46 6.48 -14.31
C HIS A 114 5.29 7.22 -14.95
N LYS A 115 4.35 7.70 -14.14
CA LYS A 115 3.25 8.58 -14.57
C LYS A 115 3.54 10.00 -14.10
N PRO A 116 3.61 11.00 -15.00
CA PRO A 116 3.95 12.35 -14.61
C PRO A 116 2.86 12.96 -13.73
N ILE A 117 3.27 13.52 -12.60
CA ILE A 117 2.43 14.35 -11.74
C ILE A 117 2.95 15.78 -11.87
N GLU A 118 2.06 16.74 -11.68
CA GLU A 118 2.45 18.15 -11.62
C GLU A 118 3.49 18.40 -10.52
N LEU A 119 4.64 18.96 -10.90
CA LEU A 119 5.80 19.13 -10.02
C LEU A 119 5.46 19.90 -8.73
N GLN A 120 4.67 20.97 -8.81
CA GLN A 120 4.26 21.75 -7.64
C GLN A 120 3.45 20.91 -6.64
N THR A 121 2.57 20.05 -7.16
CA THR A 121 1.78 19.13 -6.34
C THR A 121 2.69 18.12 -5.64
N VAL A 122 3.68 17.56 -6.34
CA VAL A 122 4.62 16.58 -5.76
C VAL A 122 5.51 17.23 -4.70
N ILE A 123 6.05 18.42 -4.96
CA ILE A 123 6.90 19.16 -4.02
C ILE A 123 6.08 19.50 -2.76
N GLY A 124 4.90 20.11 -2.92
CA GLY A 124 4.05 20.48 -1.79
C GLY A 124 3.63 19.26 -0.95
N PHE A 125 3.24 18.17 -1.60
CA PHE A 125 2.93 16.91 -0.93
C PHE A 125 4.15 16.31 -0.22
N GLY A 126 5.32 16.32 -0.86
CA GLY A 126 6.56 15.80 -0.30
C GLY A 126 7.01 16.57 0.93
N ILE A 127 6.92 17.90 0.91
CA ILE A 127 7.22 18.75 2.07
C ILE A 127 6.24 18.47 3.21
N LEU A 128 4.93 18.45 2.93
CA LEU A 128 3.91 18.18 3.94
C LEU A 128 4.13 16.81 4.62
N ASN A 129 4.36 15.77 3.80
CA ASN A 129 4.59 14.42 4.31
C ASN A 129 5.92 14.33 5.08
N GLY A 130 6.97 15.02 4.62
CA GLY A 130 8.24 15.14 5.35
C GLY A 130 8.07 15.80 6.73
N ILE A 131 7.29 16.88 6.81
CA ILE A 131 6.95 17.54 8.10
C ILE A 131 6.16 16.60 9.00
N SER A 132 5.16 15.91 8.47
CA SER A 132 4.37 14.92 9.23
C SER A 132 5.25 13.81 9.82
N ILE A 133 6.18 13.26 9.03
CA ILE A 133 7.15 12.26 9.51
C ILE A 133 8.06 12.85 10.60
N GLY A 134 8.55 14.08 10.42
CA GLY A 134 9.38 14.77 11.42
C GLY A 134 8.65 14.98 12.75
N LEU A 135 7.40 15.42 12.70
CA LEU A 135 6.55 15.60 13.88
C LEU A 135 6.22 14.27 14.58
N LEU A 136 5.99 13.20 13.82
CA LEU A 136 5.82 11.86 14.38
C LEU A 136 7.09 11.37 15.09
N ASN A 137 8.26 11.60 14.50
CA ASN A 137 9.54 11.25 15.14
C ASN A 137 9.78 12.08 16.40
N LEU A 138 9.41 13.36 16.39
CA LEU A 138 9.51 14.25 17.55
C LEU A 138 8.56 13.80 18.67
N SER A 139 7.33 13.41 18.33
CA SER A 139 6.36 12.81 19.25
C SER A 139 6.90 11.54 19.91
N LEU A 140 7.56 10.66 19.13
CA LEU A 140 8.22 9.45 19.65
C LEU A 140 9.37 9.79 20.61
N GLY A 141 10.12 10.87 20.36
CA GLY A 141 11.22 11.29 21.22
C GLY A 141 10.77 11.92 22.55
N PHE A 142 9.61 12.59 22.57
CA PHE A 142 9.10 13.28 23.75
C PHE A 142 8.05 12.51 24.56
N ASN A 143 7.46 11.44 24.02
CA ASN A 143 6.45 10.63 24.70
C ASN A 143 6.91 9.18 24.83
N SER A 144 6.17 8.42 25.65
CA SER A 144 6.32 6.97 25.70
C SER A 144 6.03 6.35 24.32
N VAL A 145 6.63 5.19 24.07
CA VAL A 145 6.33 4.44 22.84
C VAL A 145 4.89 3.95 22.83
N GLY A 146 4.30 3.65 24.00
CA GLY A 146 2.88 3.35 24.13
C GLY A 146 2.02 4.48 23.56
N PHE A 147 2.18 5.70 24.08
CA PHE A 147 1.45 6.88 23.62
C PHE A 147 1.66 7.17 22.13
N TYR A 148 2.89 7.06 21.62
CA TYR A 148 3.19 7.23 20.20
C TYR A 148 2.41 6.23 19.33
N GLN A 149 2.33 4.97 19.75
CA GLN A 149 1.61 3.96 18.99
C GLN A 149 0.10 4.20 19.02
N MET A 150 -0.46 4.57 20.18
CA MET A 150 -1.87 4.94 20.29
C MET A 150 -2.20 6.16 19.41
N THR A 151 -1.29 7.14 19.37
CA THR A 151 -1.37 8.30 18.47
C THR A 151 -1.43 7.86 17.01
N LYS A 152 -0.56 6.94 16.58
CA LYS A 152 -0.61 6.40 15.21
C LYS A 152 -1.91 5.68 14.88
N LEU A 153 -2.46 4.92 15.83
CA LEU A 153 -3.74 4.24 15.66
C LEU A 153 -4.91 5.24 15.52
N ALA A 154 -4.85 6.37 16.22
CA ALA A 154 -5.85 7.43 16.16
C ALA A 154 -5.89 8.19 14.81
N ILE A 155 -4.81 8.14 14.02
CA ILE A 155 -4.73 8.83 12.72
C ILE A 155 -5.80 8.29 11.75
N ILE A 156 -6.05 6.98 11.74
CA ILE A 156 -7.02 6.34 10.84
C ILE A 156 -8.45 6.88 11.06
N PRO A 157 -9.04 6.79 12.28
CA PRO A 157 -10.38 7.33 12.53
C PRO A 157 -10.44 8.84 12.34
N CYS A 158 -9.37 9.58 12.70
CA CYS A 158 -9.31 11.02 12.47
C CYS A 158 -9.32 11.36 10.97
N THR A 159 -8.60 10.61 10.14
CA THR A 159 -8.58 10.78 8.69
C THR A 159 -9.95 10.52 8.08
N VAL A 160 -10.61 9.42 8.49
CA VAL A 160 -11.97 9.08 8.01
C VAL A 160 -12.99 10.16 8.41
N LEU A 161 -12.88 10.69 9.63
CA LEU A 161 -13.72 11.79 10.09
C LEU A 161 -13.52 13.04 9.24
N LEU A 162 -12.27 13.43 9.00
CA LEU A 162 -11.94 14.60 8.16
C LEU A 162 -12.37 14.41 6.71
N GLU A 163 -12.22 13.21 6.13
CA GLU A 163 -12.75 12.92 4.79
C GLU A 163 -14.28 13.01 4.74
N THR A 164 -14.96 12.60 5.81
CA THR A 164 -16.43 12.71 5.90
C THR A 164 -16.86 14.17 5.99
N LEU A 165 -16.16 14.99 6.78
CA LEU A 165 -16.50 16.40 7.02
C LEU A 165 -16.14 17.30 5.83
N PHE A 166 -14.93 17.15 5.26
CA PHE A 166 -14.42 18.06 4.22
C PHE A 166 -14.69 17.57 2.80
N LEU A 167 -14.74 16.25 2.55
CA LEU A 167 -15.00 15.69 1.22
C LEU A 167 -16.41 15.09 1.09
N SER A 168 -17.25 15.21 2.13
CA SER A 168 -18.61 14.66 2.17
C SER A 168 -18.69 13.17 1.79
N LYS A 169 -17.60 12.41 1.99
CA LYS A 169 -17.59 10.98 1.73
C LYS A 169 -18.45 10.25 2.76
N THR A 170 -19.35 9.40 2.29
CA THR A 170 -20.14 8.54 3.16
C THR A 170 -19.44 7.21 3.35
N PHE A 171 -19.33 6.77 4.61
CA PHE A 171 -18.84 5.46 4.99
C PHE A 171 -19.99 4.62 5.55
N SER A 172 -19.95 3.31 5.32
CA SER A 172 -20.93 2.37 5.86
C SER A 172 -20.99 2.41 7.39
N ARG A 173 -22.16 2.08 7.96
CA ARG A 173 -22.36 2.05 9.41
C ARG A 173 -21.38 1.11 10.11
N ASN A 174 -21.02 0.00 9.45
CA ASN A 174 -20.09 -0.99 9.98
C ASN A 174 -18.66 -0.43 10.11
N ILE A 175 -18.21 0.36 9.14
CA ILE A 175 -16.92 1.09 9.23
C ILE A 175 -16.94 2.06 10.40
N LYS A 176 -18.01 2.86 10.55
CA LYS A 176 -18.14 3.83 11.66
C LYS A 176 -18.11 3.15 13.03
N LEU A 177 -18.83 2.04 13.20
CA LEU A 177 -18.82 1.26 14.44
C LEU A 177 -17.43 0.67 14.74
N SER A 178 -16.74 0.16 13.73
CA SER A 178 -15.38 -0.39 13.90
C SER A 178 -14.39 0.69 14.34
N LEU A 179 -14.49 1.89 13.76
CA LEU A 179 -13.68 3.05 14.17
C LEU A 179 -14.02 3.54 15.57
N ALA A 180 -15.28 3.46 16.00
CA ALA A 180 -15.67 3.78 17.38
C ALA A 180 -15.04 2.80 18.39
N ILE A 181 -15.02 1.50 18.08
CA ILE A 181 -14.33 0.48 18.90
C ILE A 181 -12.82 0.75 18.96
N LEU A 182 -12.21 1.08 17.81
CA LEU A 182 -10.79 1.44 17.73
C LEU A 182 -10.48 2.65 18.62
N LEU A 183 -11.27 3.73 18.52
CA LEU A 183 -11.12 4.94 19.34
C LEU A 183 -11.32 4.66 20.83
N LEU A 184 -12.25 3.78 21.20
CA LEU A 184 -12.45 3.37 22.58
C LEU A 184 -11.20 2.69 23.14
N GLY A 185 -10.63 1.72 22.42
CA GLY A 185 -9.39 1.06 22.81
C GLY A 185 -8.21 2.04 22.94
N VAL A 186 -8.10 2.98 21.98
CA VAL A 186 -7.13 4.08 22.01
C VAL A 186 -7.30 4.95 23.26
N GLY A 187 -8.52 5.36 23.58
CA GLY A 187 -8.82 6.17 24.75
C GLY A 187 -8.45 5.46 26.07
N ILE A 188 -8.84 4.18 26.22
CA ILE A 188 -8.54 3.39 27.42
C ILE A 188 -7.03 3.29 27.64
N ALA A 189 -6.27 2.92 26.61
CA ALA A 189 -4.82 2.76 26.75
C ALA A 189 -4.11 4.10 26.97
N THR A 190 -4.57 5.18 26.32
CA THR A 190 -3.98 6.52 26.47
C THR A 190 -4.18 7.09 27.88
N VAL A 191 -5.38 6.98 28.46
CA VAL A 191 -5.68 7.49 29.82
C VAL A 191 -4.86 6.77 30.89
N THR A 192 -4.48 5.51 30.63
CA THR A 192 -3.72 4.69 31.56
C THR A 192 -2.20 4.87 31.45
N ASP A 193 -1.74 5.61 30.45
CA ASP A 193 -0.32 5.89 30.27
C ASP A 193 0.06 7.10 31.14
N LEU A 194 0.85 6.85 32.18
CA LEU A 194 1.20 7.85 33.21
C LEU A 194 2.33 8.81 32.78
N GLN A 195 2.86 8.67 31.56
CA GLN A 195 4.02 9.42 31.05
C GLN A 195 3.65 10.49 30.00
N LEU A 196 2.52 11.20 30.18
CA LEU A 196 2.12 12.27 29.26
C LEU A 196 2.99 13.51 29.45
N ASN A 197 3.83 13.80 28.46
CA ASN A 197 4.54 15.07 28.36
C ASN A 197 3.65 16.10 27.63
N ILE A 198 3.46 17.30 28.18
CA ILE A 198 2.59 18.33 27.58
C ILE A 198 3.10 18.76 26.20
N LEU A 199 4.42 19.00 26.10
CA LEU A 199 5.06 19.35 24.82
C LEU A 199 4.90 18.21 23.81
N GLY A 200 5.21 16.98 24.23
CA GLY A 200 5.03 15.78 23.41
C GLY A 200 3.58 15.56 22.98
N SER A 201 2.60 15.89 23.81
CA SER A 201 1.17 15.79 23.50
C SER A 201 0.75 16.81 22.46
N PHE A 202 1.19 18.06 22.58
CA PHE A 202 0.95 19.10 21.57
C PHE A 202 1.56 18.71 20.22
N LEU A 203 2.80 18.21 20.22
CA LEU A 203 3.47 17.74 19.01
C LEU A 203 2.77 16.52 18.40
N SER A 204 2.21 15.64 19.22
CA SER A 204 1.44 14.48 18.74
C SER A 204 0.12 14.90 18.10
N LEU A 205 -0.57 15.89 18.67
CA LEU A 205 -1.77 16.46 18.05
C LEU A 205 -1.45 17.08 16.68
N LEU A 206 -0.37 17.85 16.61
CA LEU A 206 0.09 18.43 15.34
C LEU A 206 0.50 17.36 14.33
N ALA A 207 1.18 16.30 14.79
CA ALA A 207 1.53 15.14 13.99
C ALA A 207 0.29 14.43 13.45
N VAL A 208 -0.75 14.23 14.28
CA VAL A 208 -2.03 13.63 13.84
C VAL A 208 -2.67 14.47 12.75
N VAL A 209 -2.85 15.77 12.97
CA VAL A 209 -3.49 16.67 12.00
C VAL A 209 -2.73 16.69 10.67
N THR A 210 -1.41 16.89 10.72
CA THR A 210 -0.57 16.91 9.51
C THR A 210 -0.57 15.57 8.78
N THR A 211 -0.54 14.45 9.51
CA THR A 211 -0.60 13.11 8.89
C THR A 211 -1.97 12.84 8.26
N CYS A 212 -3.07 13.28 8.90
CA CYS A 212 -4.40 13.16 8.31
C CYS A 212 -4.49 13.94 6.98
N VAL A 213 -4.01 15.18 6.94
CA VAL A 213 -3.98 15.97 5.69
C VAL A 213 -3.12 15.28 4.64
N ALA A 214 -1.93 14.78 5.01
CA ALA A 214 -1.05 14.05 4.10
C ALA A 214 -1.71 12.76 3.56
N GLN A 215 -2.46 12.02 4.39
CA GLN A 215 -3.20 10.83 3.96
C GLN A 215 -4.36 11.17 3.01
N ILE A 216 -5.11 12.24 3.30
CA ILE A 216 -6.18 12.72 2.41
C ILE A 216 -5.59 13.15 1.05
N MET A 217 -4.48 13.89 1.06
CA MET A 217 -3.76 14.26 -0.16
C MET A 217 -3.24 13.04 -0.92
N THR A 218 -2.69 12.05 -0.20
CA THR A 218 -2.26 10.77 -0.78
C THR A 218 -3.40 10.11 -1.56
N ASN A 219 -4.57 9.93 -0.91
CA ASN A 219 -5.75 9.36 -1.54
C ASN A 219 -6.25 10.20 -2.73
N THR A 220 -6.22 11.53 -2.61
CA THR A 220 -6.69 12.45 -3.64
C THR A 220 -5.79 12.41 -4.87
N ILE A 221 -4.46 12.47 -4.70
CA ILE A 221 -3.48 12.42 -5.79
C ILE A 221 -3.51 11.05 -6.47
N GLN A 222 -3.58 9.95 -5.70
CA GLN A 222 -3.69 8.60 -6.25
C GLN A 222 -4.91 8.45 -7.17
N LYS A 223 -6.08 8.95 -6.74
CA LYS A 223 -7.30 8.93 -7.54
C LYS A 223 -7.23 9.87 -8.75
N LYS A 224 -6.75 11.11 -8.56
CA LYS A 224 -6.66 12.12 -9.62
C LYS A 224 -5.75 11.68 -10.76
N TYR A 225 -4.57 11.12 -10.45
CA TYR A 225 -3.57 10.71 -11.45
C TYR A 225 -3.61 9.21 -11.78
N LYS A 226 -4.50 8.42 -11.15
CA LYS A 226 -4.60 6.96 -11.31
C LYS A 226 -3.24 6.26 -11.14
N ILE A 227 -2.55 6.63 -10.05
CA ILE A 227 -1.24 6.10 -9.67
C ILE A 227 -1.35 5.23 -8.42
N SER A 228 -0.47 4.25 -8.30
CA SER A 228 -0.31 3.44 -7.10
C SER A 228 0.38 4.21 -5.97
N SER A 229 0.23 3.74 -4.73
CA SER A 229 0.94 4.27 -3.56
C SER A 229 2.45 4.28 -3.75
N THR A 230 3.02 3.27 -4.40
CA THR A 230 4.47 3.19 -4.58
C THR A 230 4.99 4.15 -5.64
N GLN A 231 4.21 4.39 -6.71
CA GLN A 231 4.54 5.43 -7.70
C GLN A 231 4.52 6.83 -7.07
N LEU A 232 3.55 7.11 -6.21
CA LEU A 232 3.49 8.36 -5.46
C LEU A 232 4.65 8.48 -4.46
N LEU A 233 4.98 7.39 -3.77
CA LEU A 233 6.12 7.35 -2.85
C LEU A 233 7.42 7.64 -3.60
N TYR A 234 7.65 7.04 -4.77
CA TYR A 234 8.85 7.32 -5.57
C TYR A 234 8.98 8.82 -5.88
N GLN A 235 7.91 9.44 -6.38
CA GLN A 235 7.95 10.86 -6.78
C GLN A 235 8.11 11.81 -5.58
N SER A 236 7.54 11.46 -4.43
CA SER A 236 7.56 12.32 -3.24
C SER A 236 8.73 12.05 -2.29
N SER A 237 9.33 10.85 -2.33
CA SER A 237 10.34 10.38 -1.38
C SER A 237 11.60 11.25 -1.35
N LEU A 238 12.05 11.74 -2.51
CA LEU A 238 13.20 12.65 -2.57
C LEU A 238 12.91 13.96 -1.84
N TYR A 239 11.73 14.54 -2.04
CA TYR A 239 11.33 15.78 -1.37
C TYR A 239 11.15 15.57 0.13
N GLN A 240 10.55 14.45 0.55
CA GLN A 240 10.46 14.07 1.96
C GLN A 240 11.85 13.94 2.60
N ALA A 241 12.78 13.26 1.91
CA ALA A 241 14.15 13.09 2.35
C ALA A 241 14.86 14.45 2.49
N VAL A 242 14.73 15.34 1.51
CA VAL A 242 15.33 16.68 1.55
C VAL A 242 14.73 17.52 2.69
N THR A 243 13.41 17.52 2.86
CA THR A 243 12.74 18.22 3.97
C THR A 243 13.27 17.75 5.32
N LEU A 244 13.41 16.44 5.51
CA LEU A 244 13.95 15.86 6.75
C LEU A 244 15.46 15.99 6.88
N LEU A 245 16.21 16.07 5.79
CA LEU A 245 17.65 16.30 5.85
C LEU A 245 17.96 17.75 6.27
N ILE A 246 17.13 18.70 5.84
CA ILE A 246 17.23 20.11 6.26
C ILE A 246 16.73 20.28 7.69
N SER A 247 15.54 19.75 8.03
CA SER A 247 14.94 19.96 9.35
C SER A 247 15.47 19.00 10.43
N GLY A 248 15.91 17.80 10.06
CA GLY A 248 16.31 16.71 10.95
C GLY A 248 17.40 17.07 11.95
N PRO A 249 18.53 17.68 11.54
CA PRO A 249 19.56 18.12 12.48
C PRO A 249 19.03 19.07 13.56
N PHE A 250 18.08 19.95 13.22
CA PHE A 250 17.46 20.87 14.19
C PHE A 250 16.50 20.14 15.13
N LEU A 251 15.67 19.24 14.59
CA LEU A 251 14.72 18.45 15.37
C LEU A 251 15.43 17.48 16.31
N ASP A 252 16.49 16.81 15.85
CA ASP A 252 17.26 15.92 16.68
C ASP A 252 18.09 16.69 17.73
N ARG A 253 18.58 17.90 17.40
CA ARG A 253 19.20 18.77 18.41
C ARG A 253 18.21 19.19 19.49
N LEU A 254 16.96 19.48 19.11
CA LEU A 254 15.89 19.80 20.08
C LEU A 254 15.61 18.63 21.03
N LEU A 255 15.70 17.38 20.55
CA LEU A 255 15.49 16.18 21.36
C LEU A 255 16.70 15.82 22.23
N THR A 256 17.90 15.96 21.69
CA THR A 256 19.11 15.33 22.26
C THR A 256 20.11 16.34 22.84
N ASN A 257 19.91 17.64 22.57
CA ASN A 257 20.89 18.71 22.79
C ASN A 257 22.26 18.49 22.12
N GLN A 258 22.37 17.52 21.21
CA GLN A 258 23.59 17.21 20.47
C GLN A 258 23.44 17.57 19.00
N ASN A 259 24.56 17.86 18.34
CA ASN A 259 24.60 18.10 16.91
C ASN A 259 25.01 16.82 16.18
N VAL A 260 24.21 16.40 15.20
CA VAL A 260 24.50 15.21 14.38
C VAL A 260 25.82 15.33 13.60
N PHE A 261 26.24 16.56 13.29
CA PHE A 261 27.51 16.85 12.61
C PHE A 261 28.72 16.76 13.54
N ALA A 262 28.53 16.87 14.85
CA ALA A 262 29.58 16.77 15.86
C ALA A 262 29.67 15.36 16.47
N PHE A 263 28.84 14.42 16.01
CA PHE A 263 28.83 13.05 16.51
C PHE A 263 30.05 12.27 16.03
N GLU A 264 30.61 11.43 16.90
CA GLU A 264 31.75 10.57 16.57
C GLU A 264 31.32 9.33 15.81
N TYR A 265 31.46 9.37 14.48
CA TYR A 265 31.14 8.25 13.60
C TYR A 265 32.20 7.13 13.68
N THR A 266 32.12 6.32 14.73
CA THR A 266 32.91 5.09 14.85
C THR A 266 32.54 4.09 13.75
N PRO A 267 33.46 3.29 13.20
CA PRO A 267 33.16 2.30 12.15
C PRO A 267 31.97 1.38 12.47
N ARG A 268 31.81 1.00 13.75
CA ARG A 268 30.67 0.21 14.22
C ARG A 268 29.33 0.92 14.00
N VAL A 269 29.25 2.22 14.29
CA VAL A 269 28.04 3.04 14.10
C VAL A 269 27.70 3.10 12.61
N VAL A 270 28.70 3.39 11.77
CA VAL A 270 28.53 3.48 10.31
C VAL A 270 28.01 2.16 9.73
N VAL A 271 28.57 1.02 10.14
CA VAL A 271 28.10 -0.31 9.70
C VAL A 271 26.63 -0.53 10.06
N PHE A 272 26.21 -0.18 11.28
CA PHE A 272 24.80 -0.33 11.68
C PHE A 272 23.86 0.66 10.96
N ILE A 273 24.32 1.88 10.67
CA ILE A 273 23.57 2.84 9.83
C ILE A 273 23.36 2.25 8.43
N VAL A 274 24.44 1.79 7.79
CA VAL A 274 24.38 1.19 6.44
C VAL A 274 23.48 -0.05 6.46
N LEU A 275 23.61 -0.91 7.47
CA LEU A 275 22.75 -2.08 7.64
C LEU A 275 21.27 -1.69 7.76
N SER A 276 20.96 -0.67 8.56
CA SER A 276 19.59 -0.16 8.68
C SER A 276 19.05 0.37 7.35
N CYS A 277 19.88 1.08 6.56
CA CYS A 277 19.53 1.50 5.21
C CYS A 277 19.30 0.31 4.25
N LEU A 278 20.12 -0.74 4.31
CA LEU A 278 19.93 -1.95 3.50
C LEU A 278 18.63 -2.69 3.87
N ILE A 279 18.29 -2.72 5.16
CA ILE A 279 17.00 -3.26 5.62
C ILE A 279 15.85 -2.39 5.10
N SER A 280 15.99 -1.06 5.09
CA SER A 280 14.99 -0.15 4.49
C SER A 280 14.74 -0.45 3.00
N ILE A 281 15.80 -0.69 2.22
CA ILE A 281 15.66 -1.18 0.82
C ILE A 281 14.87 -2.50 0.79
N SER A 282 15.20 -3.43 1.68
CA SER A 282 14.53 -4.73 1.76
C SER A 282 13.04 -4.59 2.10
N VAL A 283 12.66 -3.63 2.95
CA VAL A 283 11.25 -3.30 3.25
C VAL A 283 10.53 -2.84 1.98
N ASN A 284 11.14 -1.92 1.21
CA ASN A 284 10.54 -1.44 -0.04
C ASN A 284 10.40 -2.57 -1.08
N PHE A 285 11.45 -3.38 -1.25
CA PHE A 285 11.43 -4.52 -2.17
C PHE A 285 10.35 -5.56 -1.78
N SER A 286 10.27 -5.90 -0.50
CA SER A 286 9.24 -6.81 0.01
C SER A 286 7.82 -6.28 -0.22
N THR A 287 7.64 -4.95 -0.15
CA THR A 287 6.35 -4.30 -0.38
C THR A 287 5.91 -4.48 -1.83
N PHE A 288 6.83 -4.34 -2.80
CA PHE A 288 6.53 -4.63 -4.21
C PHE A 288 6.16 -6.09 -4.44
N LEU A 289 6.93 -7.02 -3.85
CA LEU A 289 6.65 -8.46 -4.00
C LEU A 289 5.29 -8.83 -3.43
N VAL A 290 4.93 -8.29 -2.27
CA VAL A 290 3.63 -8.53 -1.66
C VAL A 290 2.52 -7.92 -2.51
N ILE A 291 2.64 -6.65 -2.93
CA ILE A 291 1.62 -6.00 -3.77
C ILE A 291 1.40 -6.77 -5.09
N GLY A 292 2.48 -7.26 -5.71
CA GLY A 292 2.40 -7.97 -7.00
C GLY A 292 1.95 -9.44 -6.92
N LYS A 293 2.04 -10.08 -5.74
CA LYS A 293 1.74 -11.52 -5.57
C LYS A 293 0.53 -11.81 -4.70
N THR A 294 0.01 -10.81 -3.97
CA THR A 294 -1.02 -11.04 -2.96
C THR A 294 -2.32 -10.29 -3.26
N SER A 295 -3.42 -10.79 -2.69
CA SER A 295 -4.71 -10.12 -2.76
C SER A 295 -4.73 -8.86 -1.87
N PRO A 296 -5.62 -7.88 -2.14
CA PRO A 296 -5.82 -6.73 -1.26
C PRO A 296 -6.10 -7.13 0.19
N VAL A 297 -6.87 -8.21 0.40
CA VAL A 297 -7.18 -8.75 1.74
C VAL A 297 -5.90 -9.20 2.44
N THR A 298 -5.05 -9.97 1.75
CA THR A 298 -3.79 -10.47 2.30
C THR A 298 -2.83 -9.33 2.65
N TYR A 299 -2.73 -8.32 1.80
CA TYR A 299 -1.92 -7.12 2.04
C TYR A 299 -2.39 -6.38 3.31
N GLN A 300 -3.70 -6.22 3.49
CA GLN A 300 -4.27 -5.58 4.67
C GLN A 300 -3.98 -6.37 5.95
N VAL A 301 -4.16 -7.69 5.92
CA VAL A 301 -3.84 -8.57 7.06
C VAL A 301 -2.36 -8.45 7.45
N LEU A 302 -1.46 -8.42 6.46
CA LEU A 302 -0.04 -8.24 6.69
C LEU A 302 0.27 -6.89 7.37
N GLY A 303 -0.43 -5.82 6.99
CA GLY A 303 -0.31 -4.51 7.64
C GLY A 303 -0.67 -4.56 9.12
N HIS A 304 -1.74 -5.26 9.48
CA HIS A 304 -2.15 -5.45 10.89
C HIS A 304 -1.15 -6.29 11.65
N LEU A 305 -0.68 -7.39 11.05
CA LEU A 305 0.34 -8.23 11.66
C LEU A 305 1.63 -7.45 11.97
N LYS A 306 2.09 -6.62 11.02
CA LYS A 306 3.26 -5.73 11.25
C LYS A 306 3.01 -4.80 12.43
N THR A 307 1.83 -4.18 12.50
CA THR A 307 1.48 -3.28 13.61
C THR A 307 1.49 -4.02 14.95
N CYS A 308 0.87 -5.21 15.02
CA CYS A 308 0.89 -6.05 16.22
C CYS A 308 2.31 -6.44 16.65
N LEU A 309 3.17 -6.83 15.70
CA LEU A 309 4.54 -7.23 16.00
C LEU A 309 5.39 -6.05 16.48
N VAL A 310 5.22 -4.87 15.87
CA VAL A 310 5.92 -3.66 16.31
C VAL A 310 5.46 -3.24 17.71
N LEU A 311 4.16 -3.34 18.00
CA LEU A 311 3.60 -3.12 19.35
C LEU A 311 4.19 -4.10 20.38
N ALA A 312 4.14 -5.40 20.09
CA ALA A 312 4.65 -6.45 20.96
C ALA A 312 6.16 -6.30 21.19
N PHE A 313 6.91 -5.93 20.15
CA PHE A 313 8.35 -5.72 20.25
C PHE A 313 8.70 -4.45 21.02
N GLY A 314 7.95 -3.36 20.79
CA GLY A 314 8.05 -2.14 21.60
C GLY A 314 7.88 -2.46 23.08
N TYR A 315 6.86 -3.26 23.41
CA TYR A 315 6.61 -3.74 24.77
C TYR A 315 7.80 -4.54 25.36
N VAL A 316 8.23 -5.61 24.68
CA VAL A 316 9.29 -6.50 25.19
C VAL A 316 10.62 -5.75 25.37
N LEU A 317 10.94 -4.81 24.47
CA LEU A 317 12.23 -4.11 24.50
C LEU A 317 12.29 -2.88 25.40
N LEU A 318 11.18 -2.25 25.75
CA LEU A 318 11.20 -1.02 26.55
C LEU A 318 11.08 -1.30 28.04
N ARG A 319 10.63 -2.50 28.44
CA ARG A 319 10.39 -2.87 29.85
C ARG A 319 9.55 -1.82 30.60
N ASP A 320 8.73 -1.06 29.89
CA ASP A 320 7.83 -0.10 30.52
C ASP A 320 6.80 -0.87 31.36
N PRO A 321 6.51 -0.45 32.60
CA PRO A 321 5.53 -1.12 33.44
C PRO A 321 4.12 -0.85 32.92
N PHE A 322 3.60 -1.73 32.06
CA PHE A 322 2.23 -1.62 31.59
C PHE A 322 1.25 -2.03 32.68
N SER A 323 0.25 -1.17 32.94
CA SER A 323 -0.94 -1.55 33.68
C SER A 323 -1.79 -2.54 32.87
N TRP A 324 -2.45 -3.49 33.52
CA TRP A 324 -3.43 -4.39 32.90
C TRP A 324 -4.49 -3.66 32.06
N ARG A 325 -4.82 -2.42 32.44
CA ARG A 325 -5.77 -1.56 31.71
C ARG A 325 -5.23 -1.12 30.34
N ASN A 326 -3.92 -0.90 30.23
CA ASN A 326 -3.28 -0.51 28.98
C ASN A 326 -3.28 -1.71 28.00
N ILE A 327 -2.94 -2.91 28.48
CA ILE A 327 -3.02 -4.14 27.68
C ILE A 327 -4.45 -4.35 27.16
N PHE A 328 -5.45 -4.17 28.02
CA PHE A 328 -6.85 -4.26 27.62
C PHE A 328 -7.22 -3.23 26.53
N GLY A 329 -6.82 -1.96 26.68
CA GLY A 329 -7.03 -0.92 25.67
C GLY A 329 -6.41 -1.26 24.32
N ILE A 330 -5.18 -1.79 24.31
CA ILE A 330 -4.49 -2.25 23.09
C ILE A 330 -5.27 -3.40 22.43
N MET A 331 -5.73 -4.38 23.19
CA MET A 331 -6.52 -5.50 22.64
C MET A 331 -7.81 -5.01 21.97
N VAL A 332 -8.53 -4.10 22.63
CA VAL A 332 -9.75 -3.49 22.07
C VAL A 332 -9.43 -2.71 20.78
N ALA A 333 -8.33 -1.95 20.77
CA ALA A 333 -7.89 -1.20 19.59
C ALA A 333 -7.56 -2.13 18.41
N LEU A 334 -6.88 -3.25 18.65
CA LEU A 334 -6.57 -4.24 17.63
C LEU A 334 -7.83 -4.89 17.04
N VAL A 335 -8.82 -5.22 17.86
CA VAL A 335 -10.12 -5.72 17.38
C VAL A 335 -10.80 -4.69 16.48
N GLY A 336 -10.85 -3.42 16.90
CA GLY A 336 -11.42 -2.34 16.09
C GLY A 336 -10.70 -2.15 14.75
N MET A 337 -9.37 -2.26 14.73
CA MET A 337 -8.54 -2.18 13.52
C MET A 337 -8.83 -3.34 12.54
N ILE A 338 -8.90 -4.57 13.04
CA ILE A 338 -9.21 -5.75 12.22
C ILE A 338 -10.61 -5.63 11.62
N LEU A 339 -11.61 -5.26 12.42
CA LEU A 339 -12.98 -5.04 11.95
C LEU A 339 -13.04 -3.93 10.88
N TYR A 340 -12.39 -2.79 11.13
CA TYR A 340 -12.34 -1.68 10.19
C TYR A 340 -11.77 -2.13 8.84
N SER A 341 -10.65 -2.86 8.86
CA SER A 341 -10.02 -3.35 7.65
C SER A 341 -10.86 -4.37 6.90
N TYR A 342 -11.55 -5.25 7.63
CA TYR A 342 -12.45 -6.24 7.04
C TYR A 342 -13.58 -5.55 6.28
N TYR A 343 -14.31 -4.63 6.93
CA TYR A 343 -15.41 -3.90 6.29
C TYR A 343 -14.95 -2.98 5.17
N CYS A 344 -13.79 -2.32 5.31
CA CYS A 344 -13.22 -1.48 4.26
C CYS A 344 -12.88 -2.29 3.00
N THR A 345 -12.35 -3.52 3.19
CA THR A 345 -12.03 -4.41 2.07
C THR A 345 -13.29 -4.92 1.39
N GLN A 346 -14.30 -5.33 2.16
CA GLN A 346 -15.59 -5.75 1.64
C GLN A 346 -16.27 -4.64 0.81
N GLU A 347 -16.30 -3.40 1.32
CA GLU A 347 -16.90 -2.26 0.62
C GLU A 347 -16.12 -1.89 -0.66
N SER A 348 -14.81 -2.14 -0.69
CA SER A 348 -13.99 -1.93 -1.90
C SER A 348 -14.23 -3.00 -2.96
N GLN A 349 -14.46 -4.25 -2.55
CA GLN A 349 -14.81 -5.35 -3.44
C GLN A 349 -16.21 -5.16 -4.04
N SER A 350 -17.22 -4.82 -3.22
CA SER A 350 -18.58 -4.62 -3.71
C SER A 350 -18.67 -3.50 -4.76
N LYS A 351 -17.96 -2.38 -4.55
CA LYS A 351 -17.90 -1.28 -5.54
C LYS A 351 -17.24 -1.68 -6.86
N THR A 352 -16.29 -2.62 -6.81
CA THR A 352 -15.62 -3.12 -8.03
C THR A 352 -16.54 -4.06 -8.80
N GLU A 353 -17.24 -4.93 -8.09
CA GLU A 353 -18.24 -5.85 -8.65
C GLU A 353 -19.41 -5.09 -9.30
N GLU A 354 -19.97 -4.08 -8.61
CA GLU A 354 -21.04 -3.22 -9.13
C GLU A 354 -20.61 -2.46 -10.40
N ALA A 355 -19.38 -1.91 -10.42
CA ALA A 355 -18.85 -1.21 -11.59
C ALA A 355 -18.66 -2.16 -12.79
N SER A 356 -18.17 -3.38 -12.53
CA SER A 356 -18.00 -4.41 -13.58
C SER A 356 -19.33 -4.89 -14.15
N ALA A 357 -20.34 -5.08 -13.30
CA ALA A 357 -21.69 -5.44 -13.70
C ALA A 357 -22.37 -4.33 -14.52
N GLN A 358 -22.19 -3.06 -14.15
CA GLN A 358 -22.70 -1.92 -14.92
C GLN A 358 -22.00 -1.76 -16.28
N SER A 359 -20.70 -2.06 -16.40
CA SER A 359 -20.03 -2.07 -17.72
C SER A 359 -20.54 -3.20 -18.62
N GLN A 360 -20.75 -4.40 -18.09
CA GLN A 360 -21.26 -5.53 -18.87
C GLN A 360 -22.71 -5.33 -19.32
N LEU A 361 -23.55 -4.69 -18.51
CA LEU A 361 -24.91 -4.32 -18.89
C LEU A 361 -24.95 -3.28 -20.02
N LYS A 362 -24.03 -2.30 -20.02
CA LYS A 362 -23.91 -1.30 -21.10
C LYS A 362 -23.37 -1.88 -22.40
N GLU A 363 -22.48 -2.87 -22.33
CA GLU A 363 -22.00 -3.62 -23.50
C GLU A 363 -23.08 -4.54 -24.09
N ALA A 364 -23.88 -5.19 -23.24
CA ALA A 364 -25.00 -6.03 -23.69
C ALA A 364 -26.15 -5.22 -24.32
N GLU A 365 -26.35 -3.97 -23.92
CA GLU A 365 -27.38 -3.08 -24.49
C GLU A 365 -26.95 -2.43 -25.82
N SER A 366 -25.66 -2.38 -26.12
CA SER A 366 -25.15 -1.79 -27.37
C SER A 366 -25.13 -2.76 -28.58
N ASP A 367 -25.45 -4.04 -28.38
CA ASP A 367 -25.42 -5.08 -29.41
C ASP A 367 -26.75 -5.88 -29.64
N PRO A 368 -27.93 -5.24 -29.71
CA PRO A 368 -29.11 -5.87 -30.34
C PRO A 368 -29.73 -5.05 -31.50
N LEU A 369 -28.94 -4.29 -32.28
CA LEU A 369 -29.44 -3.54 -33.44
C LEU A 369 -28.75 -3.82 -34.78
N LEU A 370 -28.06 -4.96 -34.93
CA LEU A 370 -27.55 -5.43 -36.22
C LEU A 370 -27.90 -6.90 -36.47
N HIS A 371 -29.19 -7.21 -36.55
CA HIS A 371 -29.65 -8.39 -37.28
C HIS A 371 -31.06 -8.23 -37.82
N VAL A 372 -31.26 -7.20 -38.65
CA VAL A 372 -32.33 -7.22 -39.67
C VAL A 372 -31.70 -6.66 -40.94
N GLU A 373 -31.22 -7.54 -41.82
CA GLU A 373 -31.70 -7.64 -43.21
C GLU A 373 -30.93 -8.75 -43.93
N THR A 374 -31.64 -9.78 -44.40
CA THR A 374 -31.63 -10.31 -45.79
C THR A 374 -32.16 -11.76 -45.77
N GLY A 375 -33.34 -12.01 -46.38
CA GLY A 375 -33.66 -13.32 -46.95
C GLY A 375 -35.00 -14.00 -46.60
N THR A 376 -36.04 -13.64 -47.38
CA THR A 376 -37.03 -14.57 -47.99
C THR A 376 -38.27 -15.04 -47.19
N MET A 377 -39.43 -14.48 -47.60
CA MET A 377 -40.80 -15.04 -47.68
C MET A 377 -41.18 -16.28 -46.83
N LYS A 378 -42.21 -16.11 -45.98
CA LYS A 378 -43.42 -16.95 -45.97
C LYS A 378 -44.58 -16.28 -45.20
N LEU A 379 -45.73 -16.15 -45.86
CA LEU A 379 -47.03 -15.84 -45.27
C LEU A 379 -47.43 -16.93 -44.25
N ASN A 380 -47.89 -16.56 -43.05
CA ASN A 380 -49.29 -16.76 -42.60
C ASN A 380 -49.52 -16.32 -41.14
N GLU A 381 -50.70 -15.72 -40.95
CA GLU A 381 -51.58 -15.67 -39.77
C GLU A 381 -51.15 -14.96 -38.45
N LEU A 382 -51.92 -13.90 -38.16
CA LEU A 382 -52.11 -13.26 -36.85
C LEU A 382 -52.89 -14.17 -35.89
N PRO A 383 -52.77 -13.95 -34.58
CA PRO A 383 -53.95 -13.41 -33.90
C PRO A 383 -53.68 -12.22 -32.98
N ILE A 384 -54.76 -11.45 -32.86
CA ILE A 384 -55.01 -10.20 -32.15
C ILE A 384 -54.86 -10.34 -30.63
N SER A 385 -54.29 -9.34 -29.95
CA SER A 385 -54.87 -8.83 -28.69
C SER A 385 -54.34 -7.43 -28.31
N LYS A 386 -55.23 -6.45 -28.55
CA LYS A 386 -55.59 -5.24 -27.78
C LYS A 386 -54.57 -4.66 -26.78
N GLY A 387 -54.30 -3.36 -26.97
CA GLY A 387 -53.45 -2.55 -26.11
C GLY A 387 -54.18 -1.76 -25.01
N THR A 388 -53.45 -0.79 -24.46
CA THR A 388 -53.99 0.39 -23.79
C THR A 388 -52.99 1.53 -23.91
N VAL A 389 -53.49 2.63 -24.47
CA VAL A 389 -52.84 3.92 -24.73
C VAL A 389 -52.85 4.74 -23.43
N TRP A 390 -51.75 5.44 -23.13
CA TRP A 390 -51.73 6.54 -22.16
C TRP A 390 -51.56 7.86 -22.92
N ASP A 391 -52.60 8.69 -22.83
CA ASP A 391 -52.71 10.00 -23.47
C ASP A 391 -51.94 11.05 -22.66
N ALA A 392 -51.11 11.82 -23.37
CA ALA A 392 -50.50 13.03 -22.85
C ALA A 392 -51.01 14.20 -23.68
N ASN A 393 -51.55 15.21 -22.99
CA ASN A 393 -51.49 16.65 -23.28
C ASN A 393 -52.86 17.34 -23.25
N LYS A 394 -53.04 18.19 -22.24
CA LYS A 394 -53.72 19.50 -22.32
C LYS A 394 -53.68 20.12 -20.92
N ASP A 395 -53.04 21.28 -20.80
CA ASP A 395 -53.65 22.44 -20.17
C ASP A 395 -52.87 23.71 -20.56
N LEU A 396 -53.47 24.44 -21.50
CA LEU A 396 -53.20 25.82 -21.83
C LEU A 396 -54.58 26.51 -21.84
N ARG A 397 -54.69 27.57 -21.03
CA ARG A 397 -55.80 28.54 -20.89
C ARG A 397 -56.92 28.20 -19.88
N ALA A 398 -56.81 28.78 -18.70
CA ALA A 398 -57.80 29.70 -18.12
C ALA A 398 -57.10 30.67 -17.18
#